data_AF-A0A3M1SHH2-F1
#
_entry.id   AF-A0A3M1SHH2-F1
#
_cell.length_a   1.000
_cell.length_b   1.000
_cell.length_c   1.000
_cell.angle_alpha   90.00
_cell.angle_beta   90.00
_cell.angle_gamma   90.00
#
_symmetry.space_group_name_H-M   'P 1'
#
loop_
_entity.id
_entity.type
_entity.pdbx_description
1 polymer ?
#
loop_
_entity_poly.entity_id
_entity_poly.type
_entity_poly.pdbx_seq_one_letter_code
_entity_poly.pdbx_strand_id
1 'polypeptide(L)'
;MLISKNEIHHNEIGIFHVPSGQNTVDFDPAAYHGYRFGDGKVRLEMNNIEGNMRYNYMMGDRQSEDIQADRNWWGGGDSNEIEQGIYDGEDDASLGRVLYTPFLVGKNRDAGPDERRPE
;
A
#
# COMPACT_ATOMS: atom_id res chain seq x y z
N MET A 1 -6.54 8.01 -5.17
CA MET A 1 -5.43 8.79 -4.56
C MET A 1 -4.10 8.22 -5.07
N LEU A 2 -3.07 9.04 -5.31
CA LEU A 2 -1.76 8.56 -5.77
C LEU A 2 -0.69 8.70 -4.69
N ILE A 3 0.00 7.60 -4.36
CA ILE A 3 1.19 7.56 -3.50
C ILE A 3 2.37 7.22 -4.41
N SER A 4 3.30 8.16 -4.60
CA SER A 4 4.41 7.97 -5.53
C SER A 4 5.69 8.64 -5.10
N LYS A 5 6.83 8.07 -5.52
CA LYS A 5 8.19 8.59 -5.29
C LYS A 5 8.59 8.71 -3.82
N ASN A 6 8.13 7.79 -2.99
CA ASN A 6 8.51 7.72 -1.58
C ASN A 6 9.57 6.65 -1.33
N GLU A 7 10.36 6.84 -0.28
CA GLU A 7 11.17 5.80 0.35
C GLU A 7 10.50 5.37 1.66
N ILE A 8 10.15 4.09 1.75
CA ILE A 8 9.38 3.52 2.86
C ILE A 8 10.09 2.26 3.32
N HIS A 9 10.87 2.41 4.40
CA HIS A 9 11.73 1.34 4.90
C HIS A 9 11.99 1.49 6.40
N HIS A 10 12.47 0.41 7.05
CA HIS A 10 12.74 0.33 8.49
C HIS A 10 11.54 0.64 9.40
N ASN A 11 10.32 0.35 8.95
CA ASN A 11 9.11 0.40 9.78
C ASN A 11 8.70 -1.01 10.20
N GLU A 12 7.77 -1.13 11.16
CA GLU A 12 7.12 -2.43 11.41
C GLU A 12 6.26 -2.85 10.21
N ILE A 13 5.43 -1.94 9.72
CA ILE A 13 4.65 -2.08 8.50
C ILE A 13 4.97 -0.86 7.63
N GLY A 14 5.33 -1.07 6.36
CA GLY A 14 5.64 0.02 5.43
C GLY A 14 4.41 0.87 5.12
N ILE A 15 3.36 0.23 4.59
CA ILE A 15 2.07 0.88 4.34
C ILE A 15 0.96 0.01 4.93
N PHE A 16 0.14 0.62 5.79
CA PHE A 16 -1.05 -0.01 6.33
C PHE A 16 -2.31 0.62 5.72
N HIS A 17 -3.01 -0.13 4.87
CA HIS A 17 -4.21 0.33 4.18
C HIS A 17 -5.46 -0.03 4.97
N VAL A 18 -5.94 0.94 5.75
CA VAL A 18 -7.12 0.78 6.59
C VAL A 18 -8.37 1.36 5.94
N PRO A 19 -9.57 0.87 6.30
CA PRO A 19 -10.81 1.51 5.90
C PRO A 19 -10.81 2.99 6.28
N SER A 20 -11.23 3.82 5.33
CA SER A 20 -11.60 5.21 5.60
C SER A 20 -12.74 5.28 6.63
N GLY A 21 -12.67 6.24 7.55
CA GLY A 21 -13.75 6.51 8.51
C GLY A 21 -13.70 5.74 9.83
N GLN A 22 -12.65 4.97 10.12
CA GLN A 22 -12.52 4.28 11.41
C GLN A 22 -12.41 5.22 12.63
N ASN A 23 -12.03 6.48 12.42
CA ASN A 23 -11.99 7.52 13.46
C ASN A 23 -13.16 8.50 13.38
N THR A 24 -14.16 8.26 12.53
CA THR A 24 -15.39 9.04 12.59
C THR A 24 -16.16 8.59 13.83
N VAL A 25 -16.42 9.50 14.77
CA VAL A 25 -17.38 9.25 15.86
C VAL A 25 -18.78 9.27 15.23
N ASP A 26 -19.16 8.20 14.55
CA ASP A 26 -20.48 8.05 13.96
C ASP A 26 -21.45 7.48 15.01
N PHE A 27 -22.40 8.30 15.45
CA PHE A 27 -23.51 7.90 16.32
C PHE A 27 -24.63 7.14 15.56
N ASP A 28 -24.44 6.87 14.26
CA ASP A 28 -25.43 6.21 13.41
C ASP A 28 -24.83 4.99 12.69
N PRO A 29 -25.12 3.76 13.15
CA PRO A 29 -24.69 2.52 12.51
C PRO A 29 -25.13 2.38 11.04
N ALA A 30 -26.21 3.05 10.62
CA ALA A 30 -26.68 3.01 9.23
C ALA A 30 -25.78 3.82 8.28
N ALA A 31 -24.99 4.78 8.81
CA ALA A 31 -24.07 5.59 8.02
C ALA A 31 -22.83 4.80 7.57
N TYR A 32 -22.45 3.74 8.29
CA TYR A 32 -21.35 2.84 7.91
C TYR A 32 -21.62 2.13 6.57
N HIS A 33 -22.89 1.92 6.22
CA HIS A 33 -23.30 1.26 4.98
C HIS A 33 -23.37 2.19 3.76
N GLY A 34 -23.20 3.51 3.94
CA GLY A 34 -23.48 4.52 2.91
C GLY A 34 -22.31 5.42 2.52
N TYR A 35 -21.26 5.52 3.33
CA TYR A 35 -20.10 6.33 2.96
C TYR A 35 -19.20 5.58 1.98
N ARG A 36 -19.48 5.78 0.68
CA ARG A 36 -18.47 5.64 -0.37
C ARG A 36 -17.42 6.73 -0.16
N PHE A 37 -16.48 6.48 0.73
CA PHE A 37 -15.29 7.31 0.86
C PHE A 37 -14.46 7.19 -0.41
N GLY A 38 -14.79 8.03 -1.38
CA GLY A 38 -14.01 8.27 -2.59
C GLY A 38 -13.91 7.09 -3.53
N ASP A 39 -14.56 7.21 -4.68
CA ASP A 39 -14.30 6.41 -5.90
C ASP A 39 -12.83 6.50 -6.40
N GLY A 40 -11.94 7.18 -5.67
CA GLY A 40 -10.54 7.34 -5.98
C GLY A 40 -9.70 6.18 -5.48
N LYS A 41 -9.77 5.03 -6.16
CA LYS A 41 -8.87 3.87 -5.96
C LYS A 41 -7.46 4.34 -5.61
N VAL A 42 -6.90 3.84 -4.51
CA VAL A 42 -5.51 4.13 -4.14
C VAL A 42 -4.62 3.46 -5.18
N ARG A 43 -3.66 4.22 -5.70
CA ARG A 43 -2.59 3.69 -6.54
C ARG A 43 -1.25 4.00 -5.89
N LEU A 44 -0.39 3.00 -5.89
CA LEU A 44 1.00 3.12 -5.46
C LEU A 44 1.88 2.88 -6.67
N GLU A 45 2.74 3.84 -7.02
CA GLU A 45 3.68 3.65 -8.12
C GLU A 45 4.98 4.40 -7.88
N MET A 46 6.08 3.91 -8.44
CA MET A 46 7.39 4.58 -8.40
C MET A 46 7.91 4.80 -6.97
N ASN A 47 7.53 3.97 -6.00
CA ASN A 47 8.06 4.01 -4.63
C ASN A 47 9.16 2.96 -4.43
N ASN A 48 9.99 3.16 -3.42
CA ASN A 48 10.87 2.14 -2.84
C ASN A 48 10.27 1.69 -1.50
N ILE A 49 9.71 0.48 -1.45
CA ILE A 49 9.03 -0.08 -0.27
C ILE A 49 9.74 -1.38 0.10
N GLU A 50 10.67 -1.34 1.04
CA GLU A 50 11.51 -2.49 1.37
C GLU A 50 11.96 -2.49 2.82
N GLY A 51 12.45 -3.63 3.31
CA GLY A 51 13.13 -3.71 4.62
C GLY A 51 12.24 -3.29 5.79
N ASN A 52 10.92 -3.45 5.67
CA ASN A 52 9.98 -3.31 6.78
C ASN A 52 9.89 -4.65 7.53
N MET A 53 9.74 -4.62 8.85
CA MET A 53 9.95 -5.79 9.71
C MET A 53 8.88 -6.87 9.53
N ARG A 54 7.62 -6.48 9.37
CA ARG A 54 6.49 -7.41 9.27
C ARG A 54 5.96 -7.51 7.84
N TYR A 55 5.59 -6.37 7.26
CA TYR A 55 5.09 -6.29 5.88
C TYR A 55 5.52 -4.97 5.24
N ASN A 56 5.83 -5.01 3.94
CA ASN A 56 5.98 -3.83 3.11
C ASN A 56 4.62 -3.17 2.83
N TYR A 57 3.58 -3.99 2.62
CA TYR A 57 2.21 -3.53 2.49
C TYR A 57 1.26 -4.47 3.23
N MET A 58 0.32 -3.91 3.99
CA MET A 58 -0.70 -4.69 4.70
C MET A 58 -2.07 -4.10 4.43
N MET A 59 -3.01 -4.93 3.98
CA MET A 59 -4.42 -4.58 4.00
C MET A 59 -5.01 -4.75 5.40
N GLY A 60 -5.80 -3.77 5.81
CA GLY A 60 -6.64 -3.84 6.99
C GLY A 60 -7.97 -4.52 6.69
N ASP A 61 -8.70 -4.84 7.75
CA ASP A 61 -9.98 -5.54 7.66
C ASP A 61 -10.97 -4.86 6.71
N ARG A 62 -11.82 -5.67 6.06
CA ARG A 62 -12.92 -5.21 5.19
C ARG A 62 -12.45 -4.41 3.96
N GLN A 63 -11.21 -4.58 3.52
CA GLN A 63 -10.72 -4.04 2.25
C GLN A 63 -10.86 -5.07 1.14
N SER A 64 -12.06 -5.21 0.57
CA SER A 64 -12.38 -6.24 -0.44
C SER A 64 -11.97 -5.88 -1.88
N GLU A 65 -11.45 -4.69 -2.11
CA GLU A 65 -11.13 -4.17 -3.44
C GLU A 65 -9.63 -4.31 -3.73
N ASP A 66 -9.29 -4.68 -4.96
CA ASP A 66 -7.91 -4.77 -5.40
C ASP A 66 -7.21 -3.41 -5.42
N ILE A 67 -5.94 -3.40 -4.99
CA ILE A 67 -5.08 -2.22 -4.96
C ILE A 67 -4.08 -2.30 -6.11
N GLN A 68 -4.00 -1.22 -6.90
CA GLN A 68 -2.98 -1.09 -7.94
C GLN A 68 -1.66 -0.64 -7.31
N ALA A 69 -0.66 -1.51 -7.33
CA ALA A 69 0.65 -1.27 -6.72
C ALA A 69 1.81 -1.65 -7.66
N ASP A 70 1.59 -1.54 -8.97
CA ASP A 70 2.59 -1.77 -9.99
C ASP A 70 3.70 -0.71 -9.98
N ARG A 71 4.86 -1.05 -10.57
CA ARG A 71 6.01 -0.16 -10.75
C ARG A 71 6.57 0.39 -9.44
N ASN A 72 6.52 -0.38 -8.36
CA ASN A 72 7.26 -0.12 -7.12
C ASN A 72 8.46 -1.08 -7.00
N TRP A 73 9.49 -0.68 -6.29
CA TRP A 73 10.56 -1.57 -5.82
C TRP A 73 10.16 -2.13 -4.46
N TRP A 74 10.14 -3.46 -4.33
CA TRP A 74 9.64 -4.16 -3.14
C TRP A 74 10.74 -4.81 -2.28
N GLY A 75 12.01 -4.49 -2.56
CA GLY A 75 13.16 -5.05 -1.83
C GLY A 75 13.78 -6.30 -2.46
N GLY A 76 13.22 -6.82 -3.55
CA GLY A 76 13.71 -8.02 -4.23
C GLY A 76 13.22 -8.14 -5.67
N GLY A 77 13.84 -9.06 -6.41
CA GLY A 77 13.44 -9.40 -7.78
C GLY A 77 12.62 -10.70 -7.90
N ASP A 78 12.42 -11.41 -6.78
CA ASP A 78 11.69 -12.68 -6.72
C ASP A 78 10.24 -12.43 -6.28
N SER A 79 9.27 -12.89 -7.08
CA SER A 79 7.86 -12.65 -6.79
C SER A 79 7.39 -13.31 -5.50
N ASN A 80 7.96 -14.46 -5.10
CA ASN A 80 7.53 -15.14 -3.87
C ASN A 80 8.02 -14.39 -2.64
N GLU A 81 9.23 -13.81 -2.68
CA GLU A 81 9.74 -12.95 -1.61
C GLU A 81 8.92 -11.66 -1.49
N ILE A 82 8.49 -11.09 -2.63
CA ILE A 82 7.62 -9.91 -2.66
C ILE A 82 6.26 -10.23 -2.06
N GLU A 83 5.65 -11.35 -2.48
CA GLU A 83 4.36 -11.84 -1.97
C GLU A 83 4.40 -12.01 -0.44
N GLN A 84 5.44 -12.65 0.10
CA GLN A 84 5.61 -12.82 1.56
C GLN A 84 5.69 -11.49 2.32
N GLY A 85 6.12 -10.42 1.64
CA GLY A 85 6.18 -9.06 2.19
C GLY A 85 4.87 -8.29 2.09
N ILE A 86 3.81 -8.89 1.55
CA ILE A 86 2.49 -8.30 1.35
C ILE A 86 1.49 -9.12 2.15
N TYR A 87 0.55 -8.45 2.82
CA TYR A 87 -0.60 -9.10 3.44
C TYR A 87 -1.88 -8.68 2.72
N ASP A 88 -2.49 -9.61 1.99
CA ASP A 88 -3.63 -9.35 1.11
C ASP A 88 -4.61 -10.54 0.96
N GLY A 89 -5.38 -10.55 -0.13
CA GLY A 89 -6.35 -11.58 -0.50
C GLY A 89 -5.79 -12.97 -0.76
N GLU A 90 -4.48 -13.12 -0.96
CA GLU A 90 -3.82 -14.43 -0.96
C GLU A 90 -3.66 -14.98 0.47
N ASP A 91 -3.51 -14.12 1.48
CA ASP A 91 -3.47 -14.51 2.90
C ASP A 91 -4.86 -14.63 3.55
N ASP A 92 -5.76 -13.71 3.22
CA ASP A 92 -7.14 -13.65 3.72
C ASP A 92 -8.11 -13.39 2.56
N ALA A 93 -8.83 -14.42 2.15
CA ALA A 93 -9.76 -14.38 1.02
C ALA A 93 -10.95 -13.39 1.18
N SER A 94 -11.13 -12.75 2.34
CA SER A 94 -12.10 -11.66 2.52
C SER A 94 -11.60 -10.29 2.05
N LEU A 95 -10.31 -10.18 1.75
CA LEU A 95 -9.64 -8.98 1.25
C LEU A 95 -9.50 -9.02 -0.28
N GLY A 96 -9.27 -7.86 -0.89
CA GLY A 96 -8.84 -7.74 -2.28
C GLY A 96 -7.39 -8.18 -2.45
N ARG A 97 -6.80 -8.01 -3.63
CA ARG A 97 -5.38 -8.31 -3.88
C ARG A 97 -4.56 -7.05 -4.14
N VAL A 98 -3.29 -7.08 -3.77
CA VAL A 98 -2.31 -6.05 -4.13
C VAL A 98 -1.68 -6.45 -5.45
N LEU A 99 -2.04 -5.75 -6.52
CA LEU A 99 -1.50 -6.01 -7.84
C LEU A 99 -0.14 -5.32 -7.98
N TYR A 100 0.91 -5.99 -7.52
CA TYR A 100 2.29 -5.47 -7.53
C TYR A 100 3.06 -5.73 -8.82
N THR A 101 2.50 -6.51 -9.76
CA THR A 101 3.13 -6.82 -11.04
C THR A 101 2.66 -5.86 -12.15
N PRO A 102 3.57 -5.35 -13.00
CA PRO A 102 5.02 -5.52 -12.94
C PRO A 102 5.66 -4.72 -11.80
N PHE A 103 6.65 -5.28 -11.12
CA PHE A 103 7.47 -4.58 -10.12
C PHE A 103 8.79 -4.07 -10.73
N LEU A 104 9.43 -3.09 -10.09
CA LEU A 104 10.75 -2.63 -10.48
C LEU A 104 11.80 -3.69 -10.14
N VAL A 105 12.82 -3.85 -10.99
CA VAL A 105 13.95 -4.79 -10.76
C VAL A 105 15.11 -4.14 -9.98
N GLY A 106 14.90 -2.91 -9.52
CA GLY A 106 15.83 -2.17 -8.67
C GLY A 106 15.18 -0.90 -8.15
N LYS A 107 15.82 -0.26 -7.17
CA LYS A 107 15.33 0.99 -6.55
C LYS A 107 15.07 2.08 -7.60
N ASN A 108 13.93 2.75 -7.46
CA ASN A 108 13.68 4.02 -8.13
C ASN A 108 14.59 5.10 -7.52
N ARG A 109 15.47 5.69 -8.35
CA ARG A 109 16.42 6.73 -7.91
C ARG A 109 15.78 8.12 -7.76
N ASP A 110 14.57 8.30 -8.27
CA ASP A 110 13.80 9.53 -8.12
C ASP A 110 12.83 9.47 -6.91
N ALA A 111 12.86 8.40 -6.12
CA ALA A 111 12.08 8.28 -4.89
C ALA A 111 12.85 8.87 -3.70
N GLY A 112 12.12 9.39 -2.72
CA GLY A 112 12.69 10.01 -1.52
C GLY A 112 12.66 11.54 -1.56
N PRO A 113 13.33 12.20 -0.60
CA PRO A 113 13.43 13.65 -0.60
C PRO A 113 14.12 14.15 -1.88
N ASP A 114 13.60 15.21 -2.49
CA ASP A 114 14.25 15.84 -3.64
C ASP A 114 15.54 16.53 -3.18
N GLU A 115 16.66 15.83 -3.23
CA GLU A 115 17.99 16.34 -2.88
C GLU A 115 18.40 17.58 -3.71
N ARG A 116 17.68 17.88 -4.80
CA ARG A 116 17.91 19.05 -5.66
C ARG A 116 17.16 20.31 -5.21
N ARG A 117 16.27 20.20 -4.22
CA ARG A 117 15.52 21.34 -3.70
C ARG A 117 16.21 21.86 -2.44
N PRO A 118 16.95 22.98 -2.51
CA PRO A 118 17.48 23.60 -1.30
C PRO A 118 16.31 24.03 -0.40
N GLU A 119 16.53 23.88 0.90
CA GLU A 119 15.62 24.28 1.98
C GLU A 119 15.38 25.79 2.09
#